data_AF-A0A836WAH0-F1
#
_entry.id   AF-A0A836WAH0-F1
#
_cell.length_a   1.000
_cell.length_b   1.000
_cell.length_c   1.000
_cell.angle_alpha   90.00
_cell.angle_beta   90.00
_cell.angle_gamma   90.00
#
_symmetry.space_group_name_H-M   'P 1'
#
loop_
_entity.id
_entity.type
_entity.pdbx_description
1 polymer ?
#
loop_
_entity_poly.entity_id
_entity_poly.type
_entity_poly.pdbx_seq_one_letter_code
_entity_poly.pdbx_strand_id
1 'polypeptide(L)'
;KKVEVAKARLRKLNPHVTIETYDQQLDEALAIELVKRVDVVVDALDNWESRLILNKVCIEYGKPLIHAGVEGFYGQIMTIVPGKGPCLACLFREVPRTSQRVIPVLGAVSGVLGTLEAIETVKILLSMGKPLVGRMLIIDLLSMDFRSVEVRRNPRCPVCSKVAT
;
A
#
# COMPACT_ATOMS: atom_id res chain seq x y z
N LYS A 1 16.76 -15.91 -3.52
CA LYS A 1 16.15 -14.56 -3.67
C LYS A 1 14.89 -14.48 -2.81
N LYS A 2 14.49 -13.28 -2.33
CA LYS A 2 13.35 -13.12 -1.40
C LYS A 2 12.06 -13.73 -1.95
N VAL A 3 11.75 -13.47 -3.24
CA VAL A 3 10.53 -13.94 -3.90
C VAL A 3 10.40 -15.46 -3.94
N GLU A 4 11.50 -16.17 -4.21
CA GLU A 4 11.50 -17.65 -4.26
C GLU A 4 11.30 -18.29 -2.89
N VAL A 5 11.92 -17.71 -1.84
CA VAL A 5 11.72 -18.18 -0.46
C VAL A 5 10.28 -17.93 -0.01
N ALA A 6 9.70 -16.77 -0.35
CA ALA A 6 8.31 -16.46 -0.06
C ALA A 6 7.36 -17.44 -0.76
N LYS A 7 7.55 -17.69 -2.06
CA LYS A 7 6.76 -18.66 -2.84
C LYS A 7 6.83 -20.07 -2.26
N ALA A 8 8.04 -20.55 -1.91
CA ALA A 8 8.20 -21.87 -1.31
C ALA A 8 7.46 -21.99 0.04
N ARG A 9 7.49 -20.95 0.87
CA ARG A 9 6.79 -20.93 2.16
C ARG A 9 5.27 -20.87 2.00
N LEU A 10 4.78 -19.99 1.12
CA LEU A 10 3.35 -19.81 0.87
C LEU A 10 2.72 -21.06 0.23
N ARG A 11 3.42 -21.75 -0.68
CA ARG A 11 2.95 -23.04 -1.25
C ARG A 11 2.82 -24.14 -0.20
N LYS A 12 3.70 -24.18 0.79
CA LYS A 12 3.58 -25.12 1.93
C LYS A 12 2.38 -24.80 2.81
N LEU A 13 2.06 -23.51 2.96
CA LEU A 13 0.91 -23.06 3.75
C LEU A 13 -0.42 -23.35 3.04
N ASN A 14 -0.50 -23.09 1.74
CA ASN A 14 -1.67 -23.40 0.93
C ASN A 14 -1.23 -23.85 -0.48
N PRO A 15 -1.32 -25.15 -0.80
CA PRO A 15 -0.91 -25.65 -2.12
C PRO A 15 -1.91 -25.31 -3.24
N HIS A 16 -3.10 -24.81 -2.92
CA HIS A 16 -4.15 -24.50 -3.91
C HIS A 16 -4.03 -23.11 -4.55
N VAL A 17 -3.09 -22.27 -4.09
CA VAL A 17 -2.88 -20.94 -4.68
C VAL A 17 -1.80 -20.94 -5.77
N THR A 18 -2.05 -20.19 -6.84
CA THR A 18 -1.03 -19.88 -7.84
C THR A 18 -0.17 -18.72 -7.33
N ILE A 19 1.15 -18.88 -7.41
CA ILE A 19 2.11 -17.85 -6.97
C ILE A 19 3.10 -17.58 -8.10
N GLU A 20 2.98 -16.38 -8.66
CA GLU A 20 3.89 -15.83 -9.67
C GLU A 20 4.89 -14.92 -8.98
N THR A 21 6.17 -15.06 -9.34
CA THR A 21 7.28 -14.34 -8.73
C THR A 21 8.03 -13.52 -9.77
N TYR A 22 8.36 -12.29 -9.40
CA TYR A 22 9.16 -11.37 -10.22
C TYR A 22 10.36 -10.92 -9.39
N ASP A 23 11.54 -11.45 -9.68
CA ASP A 23 12.80 -11.07 -9.01
C ASP A 23 13.42 -9.84 -9.70
N GLN A 24 12.67 -8.74 -9.73
CA GLN A 24 13.06 -7.48 -10.36
C GLN A 24 12.75 -6.31 -9.43
N GLN A 25 13.54 -5.25 -9.51
CA GLN A 25 13.22 -4.00 -8.83
C GLN A 25 12.00 -3.36 -9.51
N LEU A 26 11.07 -2.84 -8.72
CA LEU A 26 9.89 -2.18 -9.26
C LEU A 26 10.26 -0.83 -9.88
N ASP A 27 10.18 -0.76 -11.20
CA ASP A 27 10.17 0.48 -11.97
C ASP A 27 8.76 0.74 -12.57
N GLU A 28 8.61 1.84 -13.30
CA GLU A 28 7.33 2.22 -13.90
C GLU A 28 6.85 1.21 -14.96
N ALA A 29 7.76 0.64 -15.76
CA ALA A 29 7.41 -0.31 -16.82
C ALA A 29 6.85 -1.61 -16.23
N LEU A 30 7.55 -2.17 -15.23
CA LEU A 30 7.11 -3.36 -14.51
C LEU A 30 5.83 -3.09 -13.72
N ALA A 31 5.70 -1.93 -13.07
CA ALA A 31 4.46 -1.56 -12.38
C ALA A 31 3.28 -1.56 -13.35
N ILE A 32 3.41 -0.95 -14.53
CA ILE A 32 2.35 -0.93 -15.55
C ILE A 32 1.98 -2.35 -16.01
N GLU A 33 2.99 -3.21 -16.24
CA GLU A 33 2.74 -4.59 -16.65
C GLU A 33 1.93 -5.36 -15.60
N LEU A 34 2.36 -5.29 -14.33
CA LEU A 34 1.79 -6.10 -13.26
C LEU A 34 0.43 -5.58 -12.78
N VAL A 35 0.29 -4.26 -12.62
CA VAL A 35 -0.95 -3.64 -12.09
C VAL A 35 -2.14 -3.94 -13.00
N LYS A 36 -1.94 -4.01 -14.33
CA LYS A 36 -3.01 -4.38 -15.28
C LYS A 36 -3.58 -5.78 -15.05
N ARG A 37 -2.79 -6.71 -14.50
CA ARG A 37 -3.12 -8.14 -14.39
C ARG A 37 -3.77 -8.52 -13.05
N VAL A 38 -3.84 -7.60 -12.09
CA VAL A 38 -4.33 -7.89 -10.73
C VAL A 38 -5.58 -7.09 -10.40
N ASP A 39 -6.36 -7.57 -9.43
CA ASP A 39 -7.57 -6.89 -8.94
C ASP A 39 -7.26 -5.86 -7.86
N VAL A 40 -6.27 -6.14 -7.00
CA VAL A 40 -5.88 -5.31 -5.86
C VAL A 40 -4.36 -5.36 -5.71
N VAL A 41 -3.77 -4.22 -5.35
CA VAL A 41 -2.33 -4.06 -5.14
C VAL A 41 -2.05 -3.80 -3.67
N VAL A 42 -1.01 -4.41 -3.11
CA VAL A 42 -0.54 -4.18 -1.74
C VAL A 42 0.87 -3.60 -1.80
N ASP A 43 1.06 -2.45 -1.17
CA ASP A 43 2.34 -1.73 -1.12
C ASP A 43 3.13 -2.09 0.14
N ALA A 44 4.01 -3.08 -0.02
CA ALA A 44 5.01 -3.48 0.98
C ALA A 44 6.42 -2.96 0.64
N LEU A 45 6.53 -1.78 0.03
CA LEU A 45 7.79 -1.18 -0.41
C LEU A 45 8.45 -0.37 0.72
N ASP A 46 9.78 -0.27 0.68
CA ASP A 46 10.60 0.40 1.70
C ASP A 46 11.10 1.79 1.28
N ASN A 47 10.77 2.26 0.07
CA ASN A 47 11.24 3.52 -0.46
C ASN A 47 10.11 4.33 -1.12
N TRP A 48 10.21 5.66 -1.07
CA TRP A 48 9.18 6.56 -1.56
C TRP A 48 9.03 6.59 -3.08
N GLU A 49 10.11 6.37 -3.82
CA GLU A 49 10.10 6.40 -5.28
C GLU A 49 9.18 5.31 -5.83
N SER A 50 9.42 4.05 -5.44
CA SER A 50 8.59 2.92 -5.85
C SER A 50 7.12 3.08 -5.39
N ARG A 51 6.88 3.62 -4.18
CA ARG A 51 5.52 3.88 -3.67
C ARG A 51 4.76 4.89 -4.54
N LEU A 52 5.42 5.97 -4.95
CA LEU A 52 4.81 7.00 -5.79
C LEU A 52 4.56 6.51 -7.22
N ILE A 53 5.48 5.70 -7.78
CA ILE A 53 5.29 5.00 -9.06
C ILE A 53 4.05 4.10 -8.97
N LEU A 54 4.00 3.22 -7.95
CA LEU A 54 2.90 2.28 -7.78
C LEU A 54 1.55 2.98 -7.61
N ASN A 55 1.52 4.05 -6.80
CA ASN A 55 0.33 4.89 -6.65
C ASN A 55 -0.12 5.52 -7.97
N LYS A 56 0.81 6.09 -8.76
CA LYS A 56 0.48 6.70 -10.06
C LYS A 56 -0.14 5.67 -10.99
N VAL A 57 0.50 4.50 -11.13
CA VAL A 57 0.03 3.43 -12.02
C VAL A 57 -1.31 2.87 -11.55
N CYS A 58 -1.51 2.65 -10.25
CA CYS A 58 -2.81 2.18 -9.72
C CYS A 58 -3.94 3.17 -10.02
N ILE A 59 -3.68 4.48 -9.89
CA ILE A 59 -4.64 5.53 -10.24
C ILE A 59 -4.95 5.53 -11.73
N GLU A 60 -3.93 5.42 -12.58
CA GLU A 60 -4.07 5.39 -14.05
C GLU A 60 -4.92 4.20 -14.53
N TYR A 61 -4.70 3.01 -13.97
CA TYR A 61 -5.37 1.77 -14.37
C TYR A 61 -6.58 1.39 -13.51
N GLY A 62 -7.04 2.28 -12.63
CA GLY A 62 -8.25 2.07 -11.84
C GLY A 62 -8.14 0.92 -10.83
N LYS A 63 -6.93 0.60 -10.35
CA LYS A 63 -6.70 -0.51 -9.42
C LYS A 63 -6.65 -0.01 -7.97
N PRO A 64 -7.40 -0.64 -7.04
CA PRO A 64 -7.24 -0.41 -5.61
C PRO A 64 -5.81 -0.70 -5.13
N LEU A 65 -5.31 0.18 -4.28
CA LEU A 65 -3.99 0.08 -3.66
C LEU A 65 -4.13 0.17 -2.14
N ILE A 66 -3.59 -0.80 -1.43
CA ILE A 66 -3.51 -0.79 0.03
C ILE A 66 -2.08 -0.38 0.37
N HIS A 67 -1.95 0.73 1.09
CA HIS A 67 -0.67 1.33 1.42
C HIS A 67 -0.45 1.34 2.93
N ALA A 68 0.69 0.81 3.36
CA ALA A 68 1.18 0.99 4.71
C ALA A 68 2.59 1.58 4.78
N GLY A 69 2.89 2.25 5.88
CA GLY A 69 4.22 2.74 6.24
C GLY A 69 4.50 2.49 7.71
N VAL A 70 5.77 2.26 8.05
CA VAL A 70 6.22 1.95 9.41
C VAL A 70 7.50 2.70 9.75
N GLU A 71 7.64 3.11 11.01
CA GLU A 71 8.83 3.77 11.56
C GLU A 71 8.90 3.53 13.07
N GLY A 72 9.95 2.88 13.57
CA GLY A 72 10.10 2.55 14.99
C GLY A 72 8.96 1.66 15.49
N PHE A 73 8.08 2.23 16.33
CA PHE A 73 6.84 1.63 16.86
C PHE A 73 5.57 2.19 16.19
N TYR A 74 5.71 3.12 15.27
CA TYR A 74 4.61 3.76 14.56
C TYR A 74 4.31 3.04 13.26
N GLY A 75 3.04 3.05 12.89
CA GLY A 75 2.58 2.66 11.58
C GLY A 75 1.40 3.49 11.11
N GLN A 76 1.21 3.50 9.80
CA GLN A 76 0.07 4.11 9.15
C GLN A 76 -0.43 3.20 8.03
N ILE A 77 -1.74 3.14 7.84
CA ILE A 77 -2.35 2.38 6.75
C ILE A 77 -3.54 3.15 6.15
N MET A 78 -3.67 3.08 4.84
CA MET A 78 -4.80 3.63 4.09
C MET A 78 -5.17 2.73 2.89
N THR A 79 -6.43 2.83 2.46
CA THR A 79 -6.89 2.17 1.23
C THR A 79 -7.17 3.23 0.18
N ILE A 80 -6.47 3.14 -0.95
CA ILE A 80 -6.60 4.05 -2.08
C ILE A 80 -7.47 3.34 -3.12
N VAL A 81 -8.64 3.91 -3.41
CA VAL A 81 -9.49 3.44 -4.51
C VAL A 81 -9.67 4.59 -5.50
N PRO A 82 -9.19 4.45 -6.75
CA PRO A 82 -9.30 5.51 -7.76
C PRO A 82 -10.74 6.01 -7.91
N GLY A 83 -10.91 7.33 -7.98
CA GLY A 83 -12.21 8.00 -8.03
C GLY A 83 -12.91 8.15 -6.66
N LYS A 84 -12.77 7.19 -5.76
CA LYS A 84 -13.55 7.16 -4.49
C LYS A 84 -12.93 7.91 -3.31
N GLY A 85 -11.70 8.41 -3.43
CA GLY A 85 -10.98 9.03 -2.32
C GLY A 85 -9.67 9.70 -2.70
N PRO A 86 -8.87 10.13 -1.70
CA PRO A 86 -7.51 10.63 -1.93
C PRO A 86 -6.58 9.52 -2.40
N CYS A 87 -5.55 9.89 -3.16
CA CYS A 87 -4.40 9.02 -3.45
C CYS A 87 -3.20 9.38 -2.57
N LEU A 88 -2.11 8.61 -2.64
CA LEU A 88 -0.92 8.88 -1.84
C LEU A 88 -0.33 10.28 -2.11
N ALA A 89 -0.36 10.74 -3.36
CA ALA A 89 0.10 12.09 -3.75
C ALA A 89 -0.82 13.23 -3.28
N CYS A 90 -2.01 12.93 -2.72
CA CYS A 90 -2.81 13.94 -2.02
C CYS A 90 -2.22 14.25 -0.63
N LEU A 91 -1.59 13.25 0.00
CA LEU A 91 -0.97 13.34 1.32
C LEU A 91 0.47 13.85 1.23
N PHE A 92 1.26 13.26 0.34
CA PHE A 92 2.69 13.52 0.21
C PHE A 92 2.95 14.17 -1.16
N ARG A 93 2.96 15.51 -1.19
CA ARG A 93 3.20 16.28 -2.42
C ARG A 93 4.64 16.18 -2.91
N GLU A 94 5.57 16.01 -1.99
CA GLU A 94 6.99 15.80 -2.23
C GLU A 94 7.46 14.64 -1.35
N VAL A 95 8.50 13.93 -1.81
CA VAL A 95 9.16 12.91 -0.99
C VAL A 95 9.64 13.56 0.30
N PRO A 96 9.22 13.09 1.49
CA PRO A 96 9.67 13.66 2.75
C PRO A 96 11.20 13.64 2.82
N ARG A 97 11.84 14.75 3.21
CA ARG A 97 13.32 14.83 3.32
C ARG A 97 13.91 13.76 4.24
N THR A 98 13.10 13.20 5.15
CA THR A 98 13.45 12.09 6.04
C THR A 98 13.62 10.74 5.32
N SER A 99 13.21 10.62 4.06
CA SER A 99 13.33 9.39 3.25
C SER A 99 14.77 8.92 3.01
N GLN A 100 15.76 9.77 3.29
CA GLN A 100 17.18 9.51 3.04
C GLN A 100 17.88 8.80 4.20
N ARG A 101 17.18 8.50 5.30
CA ARG A 101 17.74 7.83 6.47
C ARG A 101 17.25 6.39 6.56
N VAL A 102 18.11 5.49 7.05
CA VAL A 102 17.69 4.15 7.45
C VAL A 102 16.79 4.30 8.67
N ILE A 103 15.51 3.97 8.51
CA ILE A 103 14.53 4.03 9.58
C ILE A 103 14.49 2.67 10.27
N PRO A 104 14.91 2.55 11.54
CA PRO A 104 14.78 1.29 12.26
C PRO A 104 13.31 0.96 12.49
N VAL A 105 12.96 -0.32 12.35
CA VAL A 105 11.60 -0.80 12.63
C VAL A 105 11.66 -2.11 13.38
N LEU A 106 10.81 -2.25 14.40
CA LEU A 106 10.61 -3.52 15.08
C LEU A 106 9.80 -4.45 14.16
N GLY A 107 10.30 -5.66 13.89
CA GLY A 107 9.64 -6.59 12.96
C GLY A 107 8.17 -6.91 13.31
N ALA A 108 7.81 -6.86 14.60
CA ALA A 108 6.42 -7.02 15.04
C ALA A 108 5.50 -5.90 14.53
N VAL A 109 6.00 -4.67 14.40
CA VAL A 109 5.26 -3.52 13.85
C VAL A 109 4.94 -3.78 12.38
N SER A 110 5.94 -4.20 11.59
CA SER A 110 5.74 -4.62 10.20
C SER A 110 4.73 -5.78 10.08
N GLY A 111 4.76 -6.73 11.02
CA GLY A 111 3.81 -7.83 11.06
C GLY A 111 2.36 -7.39 11.32
N VAL A 112 2.16 -6.44 12.24
CA VAL A 112 0.84 -5.85 12.51
C VAL A 112 0.32 -5.14 11.27
N LEU A 113 1.12 -4.27 10.65
CA LEU A 113 0.68 -3.50 9.48
C LEU A 113 0.42 -4.41 8.27
N GLY A 114 1.30 -5.38 7.98
CA GLY A 114 1.06 -6.35 6.91
C GLY A 114 -0.21 -7.19 7.12
N THR A 115 -0.55 -7.49 8.38
CA THR A 115 -1.82 -8.17 8.70
C THR A 115 -3.02 -7.26 8.43
N LEU A 116 -2.94 -5.97 8.77
CA LEU A 116 -3.98 -5.00 8.45
C LEU A 116 -4.12 -4.80 6.94
N GLU A 117 -3.02 -4.80 6.19
CA GLU A 117 -3.05 -4.74 4.73
C GLU A 117 -3.78 -5.94 4.11
N ALA A 118 -3.52 -7.15 4.63
CA ALA A 118 -4.24 -8.36 4.23
C ALA A 118 -5.74 -8.25 4.52
N ILE A 119 -6.13 -7.69 5.68
CA ILE A 119 -7.54 -7.46 6.04
C ILE A 119 -8.20 -6.46 5.09
N GLU A 120 -7.57 -5.32 4.78
CA GLU A 120 -8.09 -4.36 3.80
C GLU A 120 -8.22 -4.98 2.42
N THR A 121 -7.26 -5.81 2.01
CA THR A 121 -7.28 -6.52 0.73
C THR A 121 -8.48 -7.45 0.63
N VAL A 122 -8.74 -8.26 1.66
CA VAL A 122 -9.91 -9.15 1.71
C VAL A 122 -11.21 -8.35 1.67
N LYS A 123 -11.29 -7.23 2.40
CA LYS A 123 -12.48 -6.35 2.36
C LYS A 123 -12.73 -5.79 0.96
N ILE A 124 -11.69 -5.39 0.24
CA ILE A 124 -11.82 -4.89 -1.13
C ILE A 124 -12.26 -6.02 -2.08
N LEU A 125 -11.59 -7.17 -2.05
CA LEU A 125 -11.90 -8.31 -2.93
C LEU A 125 -13.34 -8.83 -2.73
N LEU A 126 -13.81 -8.88 -1.49
CA LEU A 126 -15.15 -9.35 -1.15
C LEU A 126 -16.20 -8.25 -1.13
N SER A 127 -15.82 -6.98 -1.37
CA SER A 127 -16.71 -5.82 -1.23
C SER A 127 -17.43 -5.76 0.13
N MET A 128 -16.69 -6.03 1.22
CA MET A 128 -17.23 -6.16 2.57
C MET A 128 -16.77 -5.05 3.52
N GLY A 129 -17.65 -4.71 4.47
CA GLY A 129 -17.35 -3.78 5.55
C GLY A 129 -17.08 -2.36 5.07
N LYS A 130 -16.18 -1.66 5.77
CA LYS A 130 -15.80 -0.28 5.45
C LYS A 130 -14.28 -0.20 5.31
N PRO A 131 -13.75 -0.24 4.08
CA PRO A 131 -12.32 -0.03 3.83
C PRO A 131 -11.84 1.34 4.33
N LEU A 132 -10.52 1.51 4.44
CA LEU A 132 -9.91 2.79 4.85
C LEU A 132 -9.86 3.82 3.71
N VAL A 133 -10.86 3.84 2.83
CA VAL A 133 -10.97 4.87 1.78
C VAL A 133 -11.31 6.20 2.42
N GLY A 134 -10.51 7.23 2.11
CA GLY A 134 -10.68 8.58 2.69
C GLY A 134 -10.29 8.69 4.18
N ARG A 135 -9.65 7.65 4.74
CA ARG A 135 -9.21 7.62 6.13
C ARG A 135 -7.81 7.03 6.23
N MET A 136 -7.00 7.55 7.13
CA MET A 136 -5.72 6.97 7.50
C MET A 136 -5.84 6.48 8.94
N LEU A 137 -5.51 5.21 9.16
CA LEU A 137 -5.34 4.68 10.50
C LEU A 137 -3.88 4.89 10.91
N ILE A 138 -3.65 5.67 11.95
CA ILE A 138 -2.36 5.91 12.58
C ILE A 138 -2.30 5.03 13.83
N ILE A 139 -1.20 4.31 13.98
CA ILE A 139 -1.01 3.32 15.04
C ILE A 139 0.29 3.65 15.75
N ASP A 140 0.21 3.86 17.05
CA ASP A 140 1.35 3.88 17.96
C ASP A 140 1.33 2.60 18.80
N LEU A 141 2.21 1.66 18.48
CA LEU A 141 2.29 0.37 19.19
C LEU A 141 3.10 0.45 20.49
N LEU A 142 3.73 1.58 20.80
CA LEU A 142 4.37 1.78 22.09
C LEU A 142 3.34 2.17 23.16
N SER A 143 2.39 3.03 22.79
CA SER A 143 1.27 3.43 23.67
C SER A 143 -0.03 2.63 23.44
N MET A 144 -0.04 1.75 22.43
CA MET A 144 -1.22 0.99 21.98
C MET A 144 -2.41 1.88 21.57
N ASP A 145 -2.11 3.01 20.94
CA ASP A 145 -3.09 3.99 20.52
C ASP A 145 -3.38 3.89 19.02
N PHE A 146 -4.67 3.88 18.66
CA PHE A 146 -5.16 3.68 17.31
C PHE A 146 -6.10 4.83 16.95
N ARG A 147 -5.67 5.69 16.03
CA ARG A 147 -6.42 6.89 15.64
C ARG A 147 -6.74 6.88 14.16
N SER A 148 -8.02 7.05 13.83
CA SER A 148 -8.44 7.26 12.45
C SER A 148 -8.50 8.76 12.17
N VAL A 149 -7.83 9.20 11.11
CA VAL A 149 -7.85 10.59 10.63
C VAL A 149 -8.50 10.64 9.26
N GLU A 150 -9.39 11.60 9.02
CA GLU A 150 -9.98 11.83 7.71
C GLU A 150 -8.94 12.42 6.75
N VAL A 151 -8.88 11.88 5.53
CA VAL A 151 -7.99 12.36 4.48
C VAL A 151 -8.83 12.83 3.30
N ARG A 152 -8.66 14.09 2.92
CA ARG A 152 -9.39 14.69 1.81
C ARG A 152 -8.61 14.60 0.52
N ARG A 153 -9.32 14.30 -0.57
CA ARG A 153 -8.78 14.38 -1.92
C ARG A 153 -8.40 15.83 -2.22
N ASN A 154 -7.18 16.03 -2.71
CA ASN A 154 -6.71 17.34 -3.14
C ASN A 154 -7.24 17.61 -4.57
N PRO A 155 -8.09 18.65 -4.80
CA PRO A 155 -8.61 18.96 -6.13
C PRO A 155 -7.53 19.28 -7.16
N ARG A 156 -6.34 19.71 -6.71
CA ARG A 156 -5.18 20.02 -7.56
C ARG A 156 -4.11 18.92 -7.53
N CYS A 157 -4.45 17.69 -7.14
CA CYS A 157 -3.50 16.59 -7.11
C CYS A 157 -2.99 16.29 -8.54
N PRO A 158 -1.67 16.25 -8.79
CA PRO A 158 -1.14 16.01 -10.14
C PRO A 158 -1.44 14.60 -10.65
N VAL A 159 -1.76 13.66 -9.74
CA VAL A 159 -2.00 12.25 -10.07
C VAL A 159 -3.48 11.96 -10.23
N CYS A 160 -4.30 12.23 -9.21
CA CYS A 160 -5.69 11.79 -9.20
C CYS A 160 -6.73 12.86 -9.55
N SER A 161 -6.37 14.15 -9.73
CA SER A 161 -7.37 15.22 -9.96
C SER A 161 -8.25 15.00 -11.19
N LYS A 162 -7.72 14.35 -12.24
CA LYS A 162 -8.43 14.10 -13.51
C LYS A 162 -9.33 12.85 -13.49
N VAL A 163 -9.21 12.00 -12.47
CA VAL A 163 -10.04 10.79 -12.36
C VAL A 163 -11.45 11.20 -11.94
N ALA A 164 -12.47 10.80 -12.69
CA ALA A 164 -13.86 11.07 -12.32
C ALA A 164 -14.16 10.49 -10.92
N THR A 165 -14.93 11.24 -10.13
CA THR A 165 -15.34 10.85 -8.78
C THR A 165 -16.57 9.98 -8.83
#